data_AF-A0A2M7UGM7-F1
#
_entry.id   AF-A0A2M7UGM7-F1
#
_cell.length_a   1.000
_cell.length_b   1.000
_cell.length_c   1.000
_cell.angle_alpha   90.00
_cell.angle_beta   90.00
_cell.angle_gamma   90.00
#
_symmetry.space_group_name_H-M   'P 1'
#
loop_
_entity.id
_entity.type
_entity.pdbx_description
1 polymer ?
#
loop_
_entity_poly.entity_id
_entity_poly.type
_entity_poly.pdbx_seq_one_letter_code
_entity_poly.pdbx_strand_id
1 'polypeptide(L)'
;MLGSLFHAILYQPIFNVLIALYNLIPDFGVALIVLTILLRLALFPLSQKSIKSQKELSEIQPEIKKLQRQYKDDKQKQAQALMELYKEKKVNPMSGCLPLLIQLPILIALYQVCLNVFKPDAFSALYSFVHNPGHVNPMFFGFIDLAKRNIPLAILAGLAQFWQ
;
A
#
# COMPACT_ATOMS: atom_id res chain seq x y z
N MET A 1 1.32 22.73 -4.81
CA MET A 1 1.32 21.90 -6.03
C MET A 1 1.37 20.39 -5.73
N LEU A 2 2.30 19.89 -4.91
CA LEU A 2 2.37 18.44 -4.63
C LEU A 2 1.16 17.93 -3.81
N GLY A 3 0.73 18.68 -2.79
CA GLY A 3 -0.43 18.32 -1.97
C GLY A 3 -1.76 18.28 -2.74
N SER A 4 -1.94 19.17 -3.72
CA SER A 4 -3.15 19.19 -4.56
C SER A 4 -3.19 18.01 -5.54
N LEU A 5 -2.03 17.58 -6.07
CA LEU A 5 -1.94 16.39 -6.92
C LEU A 5 -2.21 15.11 -6.12
N PHE A 6 -1.60 14.98 -4.93
CA PHE A 6 -1.89 13.87 -4.02
C PHE A 6 -3.38 13.78 -3.70
N HIS A 7 -3.98 14.93 -3.41
CA HIS A 7 -5.40 14.99 -3.09
C HIS A 7 -6.27 14.56 -4.28
N ALA A 8 -6.00 15.09 -5.48
CA ALA A 8 -6.80 14.80 -6.67
C ALA A 8 -6.62 13.37 -7.21
N ILE A 9 -5.42 12.80 -7.12
CA ILE A 9 -5.08 11.51 -7.72
C ILE A 9 -5.33 10.34 -6.75
N LEU A 10 -5.09 10.53 -5.45
CA LEU A 10 -5.18 9.46 -4.47
C LEU A 10 -6.34 9.68 -3.50
N TYR A 11 -6.33 10.77 -2.74
CA TYR A 11 -7.31 10.98 -1.67
C TYR A 11 -8.75 11.02 -2.20
N GLN A 12 -9.02 11.87 -3.18
CA GLN A 12 -10.38 12.12 -3.66
C GLN A 12 -11.00 10.89 -4.33
N PRO A 13 -10.32 10.15 -5.21
CA PRO A 13 -10.87 8.90 -5.76
C PRO A 13 -11.11 7.85 -4.68
N ILE A 14 -10.16 7.63 -3.76
CA ILE A 14 -10.30 6.64 -2.68
C ILE A 14 -11.48 7.01 -1.77
N PHE A 15 -11.62 8.29 -1.41
CA PHE A 15 -12.73 8.79 -0.61
C PHE A 15 -14.08 8.55 -1.30
N ASN A 16 -14.18 8.90 -2.58
CA ASN A 16 -15.41 8.75 -3.34
C ASN A 16 -15.83 7.29 -3.53
N VAL A 17 -14.85 6.40 -3.78
CA VAL A 17 -15.13 4.95 -3.85
C VAL A 17 -15.60 4.44 -2.50
N LEU A 18 -14.98 4.87 -1.39
CA LEU A 18 -15.43 4.47 -0.05
C LEU A 18 -16.87 4.90 0.23
N ILE A 19 -17.23 6.15 -0.06
CA ILE A 19 -18.59 6.65 0.16
C ILE A 19 -19.59 5.97 -0.78
N ALA A 20 -19.22 5.73 -2.05
CA ALA A 20 -20.07 5.00 -2.98
C ALA A 20 -20.34 3.56 -2.48
N LEU A 21 -19.31 2.89 -1.95
CA LEU A 21 -19.46 1.56 -1.33
C LEU A 21 -20.32 1.61 -0.07
N TYR A 22 -20.14 2.63 0.78
CA TYR A 22 -20.95 2.81 1.98
C TYR A 22 -22.43 3.09 1.67
N ASN A 23 -22.72 3.85 0.62
CA ASN A 23 -24.09 4.09 0.15
C ASN A 23 -24.77 2.81 -0.34
N LEU A 24 -23.99 1.85 -0.87
CA LEU A 24 -24.50 0.54 -1.29
C LEU A 24 -24.62 -0.43 -0.10
N ILE A 25 -23.66 -0.38 0.82
CA ILE A 25 -23.55 -1.26 1.98
C ILE A 25 -23.34 -0.36 3.22
N PRO A 26 -24.39 -0.09 4.02
CA PRO A 26 -24.32 0.82 5.18
C PRO A 26 -23.61 0.19 6.39
N ASP A 27 -22.48 -0.49 6.14
CA ASP A 27 -21.52 -0.99 7.12
C ASP A 27 -20.12 -0.51 6.71
N PHE A 28 -19.53 0.35 7.54
CA PHE A 28 -18.28 1.03 7.20
C PHE A 28 -17.11 0.05 7.08
N GLY A 29 -17.05 -0.97 7.94
CA GLY A 29 -15.96 -1.94 7.88
C GLY A 29 -16.08 -2.87 6.67
N VAL A 30 -17.29 -3.27 6.27
CA VAL A 30 -17.50 -4.03 5.02
C VAL A 30 -17.11 -3.17 3.81
N ALA A 31 -17.53 -1.90 3.76
CA ALA A 31 -17.14 -0.98 2.70
C ALA A 31 -15.60 -0.83 2.60
N LEU A 32 -14.91 -0.76 3.75
CA LEU A 32 -13.45 -0.67 3.82
C LEU A 32 -12.75 -1.96 3.32
N ILE A 33 -13.31 -3.13 3.64
CA ILE A 33 -12.79 -4.42 3.14
C ILE A 33 -12.91 -4.49 1.62
N VAL A 34 -14.07 -4.13 1.08
CA VAL A 34 -14.31 -4.12 -0.37
C VAL A 34 -13.38 -3.12 -1.06
N LEU A 35 -13.21 -1.92 -0.52
CA LEU A 35 -12.24 -0.94 -1.01
C LEU A 35 -10.83 -1.52 -1.07
N THR A 36 -10.40 -2.20 0.00
CA THR A 36 -9.07 -2.82 0.07
C THR A 36 -8.88 -3.89 -0.99
N ILE A 37 -9.91 -4.70 -1.27
CA ILE A 37 -9.89 -5.71 -2.33
C ILE A 37 -9.75 -5.04 -3.71
N LEU A 38 -10.54 -3.99 -3.97
CA LEU A 38 -10.46 -3.23 -5.24
C LEU A 38 -9.07 -2.62 -5.45
N LEU A 39 -8.48 -2.02 -4.41
CA LEU A 39 -7.12 -1.49 -4.48
C LEU A 39 -6.08 -2.60 -4.72
N ARG A 40 -6.20 -3.75 -4.06
CA ARG A 40 -5.32 -4.90 -4.32
C ARG A 40 -5.41 -5.39 -5.76
N LEU A 41 -6.62 -5.45 -6.33
CA LEU A 41 -6.83 -5.85 -7.72
C LEU A 41 -6.23 -4.82 -8.71
N ALA A 42 -6.41 -3.53 -8.44
CA ALA A 42 -5.82 -2.47 -9.26
C ALA A 42 -4.29 -2.47 -9.24
N LEU A 43 -3.69 -2.80 -8.09
CA LEU A 43 -2.23 -2.87 -7.90
C LEU A 43 -1.64 -4.24 -8.27
N PHE A 44 -2.46 -5.28 -8.47
CA PHE A 44 -2.01 -6.63 -8.81
C PHE A 44 -1.01 -6.71 -9.99
N PRO A 45 -1.22 -6.05 -11.15
CA PRO A 45 -0.26 -6.14 -12.25
C PRO A 45 1.10 -5.52 -11.91
N LEU A 46 1.12 -4.52 -11.03
CA LEU A 46 2.34 -3.92 -10.52
C LEU A 46 3.04 -4.90 -9.56
N SER A 47 2.31 -5.48 -8.62
CA SER A 47 2.82 -6.45 -7.65
C SER A 47 3.45 -7.67 -8.34
N GLN A 48 2.82 -8.19 -9.39
CA GLN A 48 3.35 -9.30 -10.20
C GLN A 48 4.75 -9.00 -10.76
N LYS A 49 4.96 -7.80 -11.32
CA LYS A 49 6.28 -7.38 -11.84
C LYS A 49 7.33 -7.33 -10.72
N SER A 50 6.95 -6.78 -9.57
CA SER A 50 7.85 -6.71 -8.42
C SER A 50 8.21 -8.09 -7.86
N ILE A 51 7.26 -9.02 -7.80
CA ILE A 51 7.50 -10.41 -7.36
C ILE A 51 8.50 -11.10 -8.30
N LYS A 52 8.33 -10.94 -9.62
CA LYS A 52 9.26 -11.50 -10.61
C LYS A 52 10.70 -10.99 -10.39
N SER A 53 10.88 -9.68 -10.26
CA SER A 53 12.22 -9.12 -10.03
C SER A 53 12.84 -9.53 -8.70
N GLN A 54 12.03 -9.73 -7.64
CA GLN A 54 12.53 -10.25 -6.37
C GLN A 54 13.00 -11.70 -6.49
N LYS A 55 12.31 -12.53 -7.27
CA LYS A 55 12.73 -13.90 -7.56
C LYS A 55 14.09 -13.93 -8.28
N GLU A 56 14.26 -13.10 -9.31
CA GLU A 56 15.53 -12.97 -10.04
C GLU A 56 16.68 -12.53 -9.10
N LEU A 57 16.40 -11.60 -8.17
CA LEU A 57 17.38 -11.19 -7.16
C LEU A 57 17.72 -12.32 -6.17
N SER A 58 16.73 -13.14 -5.80
CA SER A 58 16.93 -14.31 -4.93
C SER A 58 17.77 -15.39 -5.62
N GLU A 59 17.63 -15.56 -6.94
CA GLU A 59 18.42 -16.53 -7.71
C GLU A 59 19.91 -16.15 -7.78
N ILE A 60 20.23 -14.85 -7.82
CA ILE A 60 21.63 -14.36 -7.86
C ILE A 60 22.25 -14.13 -6.48
N GLN A 61 21.50 -14.25 -5.37
CA GLN A 61 22.03 -14.18 -4.01
C GLN A 61 23.30 -15.02 -3.74
N PRO A 62 23.41 -16.29 -4.18
CA PRO A 62 24.63 -17.06 -3.97
C PRO A 62 25.85 -16.44 -4.65
N GLU A 63 25.69 -15.85 -5.84
CA GLU A 63 26.76 -15.17 -6.58
C GLU A 63 27.17 -13.86 -5.87
N ILE A 64 26.18 -13.09 -5.40
CA ILE A 64 26.40 -11.91 -4.56
C ILE A 64 27.24 -12.27 -3.32
N LYS A 65 26.89 -13.36 -2.62
CA LYS A 65 27.62 -13.83 -1.44
C LYS A 65 29.05 -14.27 -1.76
N LYS A 66 29.28 -14.87 -2.94
CA LYS A 66 30.64 -15.24 -3.40
C LYS A 66 31.49 -13.98 -3.61
N LEU A 67 31.01 -12.99 -4.35
CA LEU A 67 31.70 -11.72 -4.56
C LEU A 67 31.97 -10.98 -3.26
N GLN A 68 31.00 -10.98 -2.34
CA GLN A 68 31.16 -10.35 -1.03
C GLN A 68 32.28 -11.00 -0.20
N ARG A 69 32.44 -12.33 -0.28
CA ARG A 69 33.53 -13.05 0.39
C ARG A 69 34.88 -12.82 -0.31
N GLN A 70 34.90 -12.80 -1.65
CA GLN A 70 36.11 -12.63 -2.44
C GLN A 70 36.75 -11.24 -2.26
N TYR A 71 35.93 -10.19 -2.19
CA TYR A 71 36.38 -8.80 -2.07
C TYR A 71 36.10 -8.20 -0.68
N LYS A 72 36.12 -9.03 0.37
CA LYS A 72 35.78 -8.60 1.74
C LYS A 72 36.63 -7.42 2.22
N ASP A 73 37.90 -7.39 1.83
CA ASP A 73 38.88 -6.38 2.26
C ASP A 73 38.96 -5.16 1.31
N ASP A 74 38.27 -5.21 0.16
CA ASP A 74 38.28 -4.16 -0.86
C ASP A 74 36.84 -3.77 -1.24
N LYS A 75 36.25 -2.88 -0.45
CA LYS A 75 34.86 -2.42 -0.64
C LYS A 75 34.63 -1.77 -2.00
N GLN A 76 35.65 -1.14 -2.58
CA GLN A 76 35.52 -0.46 -3.87
C GLN A 76 35.42 -1.48 -5.00
N LYS A 77 36.30 -2.49 -5.02
CA LYS A 77 36.18 -3.61 -5.97
C LYS A 77 34.91 -4.42 -5.76
N GLN A 78 34.51 -4.63 -4.50
CA GLN A 78 33.26 -5.30 -4.17
C GLN A 78 32.05 -4.59 -4.80
N ALA A 79 31.95 -3.26 -4.66
CA ALA A 79 30.85 -2.50 -5.23
C ALA A 79 30.82 -2.54 -6.77
N GLN A 80 32.00 -2.45 -7.41
CA GLN A 80 32.12 -2.55 -8.87
C GLN A 80 31.69 -3.93 -9.37
N ALA A 81 32.21 -5.01 -8.77
CA ALA A 81 31.90 -6.38 -9.17
C ALA A 81 30.41 -6.72 -8.95
N LEU A 82 29.79 -6.23 -7.87
CA LEU A 82 28.36 -6.38 -7.65
C LEU A 82 27.54 -5.66 -8.73
N MET A 83 27.95 -4.46 -9.12
CA MET A 83 27.25 -3.70 -10.14
C MET A 83 27.41 -4.29 -11.55
N GLU A 84 28.57 -4.89 -11.85
CA GLU A 84 28.80 -5.69 -13.05
C GLU A 84 27.91 -6.93 -13.06
N LEU A 85 27.83 -7.67 -11.95
CA LEU A 85 26.96 -8.84 -11.82
C LEU A 85 25.48 -8.47 -12.07
N TYR A 86 25.00 -7.37 -11.48
CA TYR A 86 23.63 -6.91 -11.73
C TYR A 86 23.38 -6.57 -13.20
N LYS A 87 24.35 -5.96 -13.90
CA LYS A 87 24.26 -5.66 -15.33
C LYS A 87 24.29 -6.91 -16.19
N GLU A 88 25.20 -7.85 -15.90
CA GLU A 88 25.35 -9.11 -16.63
C GLU A 88 24.08 -9.95 -16.55
N LYS A 89 23.51 -10.07 -15.33
CA LYS A 89 22.26 -10.80 -15.08
C LYS A 89 21.00 -9.99 -15.45
N LYS A 90 21.15 -8.72 -15.83
CA LYS A 90 20.06 -7.77 -16.14
C LYS A 90 19.02 -7.64 -15.01
N VAL A 91 19.46 -7.75 -13.76
CA VAL A 91 18.62 -7.63 -12.56
C VAL A 91 18.76 -6.24 -11.96
N ASN A 92 17.63 -5.64 -11.57
CA ASN A 92 17.64 -4.34 -10.88
C ASN A 92 17.48 -4.53 -9.36
N PRO A 93 18.49 -4.15 -8.54
CA PRO A 93 18.43 -4.32 -7.09
C PRO A 93 17.35 -3.44 -6.42
N MET A 94 16.92 -2.34 -7.06
CA MET A 94 15.89 -1.44 -6.54
C MET A 94 14.46 -1.95 -6.81
N SER A 95 14.29 -2.98 -7.64
CA SER A 95 12.96 -3.53 -7.93
C SER A 95 12.27 -4.13 -6.71
N GLY A 96 13.02 -4.52 -5.68
CA GLY A 96 12.47 -5.04 -4.41
C GLY A 96 11.84 -3.97 -3.52
N CYS A 97 12.36 -2.75 -3.50
CA CYS A 97 11.82 -1.66 -2.68
C CYS A 97 10.76 -0.82 -3.41
N LEU A 98 10.72 -0.89 -4.74
CA LEU A 98 9.74 -0.17 -5.57
C LEU A 98 8.26 -0.38 -5.15
N PRO A 99 7.77 -1.61 -4.87
CA PRO A 99 6.38 -1.78 -4.42
C PRO A 99 6.12 -1.08 -3.07
N LEU A 100 7.09 -1.08 -2.15
CA LEU A 100 6.95 -0.39 -0.87
C LEU A 100 6.82 1.13 -1.06
N LEU A 101 7.64 1.70 -1.95
CA LEU A 101 7.60 3.13 -2.27
C LEU A 101 6.27 3.56 -2.89
N ILE A 102 5.65 2.71 -3.71
CA ILE A 102 4.33 2.97 -4.29
C ILE A 102 3.20 2.75 -3.28
N GLN A 103 3.36 1.79 -2.36
CA GLN A 103 2.37 1.50 -1.33
C GLN A 103 2.27 2.62 -0.28
N LEU A 104 3.39 3.27 0.07
CA LEU A 104 3.44 4.32 1.09
C LEU A 104 2.46 5.47 0.82
N PRO A 105 2.43 6.12 -0.36
CA PRO A 105 1.44 7.15 -0.69
C PRO A 105 -0.01 6.66 -0.57
N ILE A 106 -0.30 5.43 -0.97
CA ILE A 106 -1.65 4.85 -0.93
C ILE A 106 -2.09 4.63 0.52
N LEU A 107 -1.17 4.14 1.37
CA LEU A 107 -1.42 3.98 2.80
C LEU A 107 -1.71 5.34 3.47
N ILE A 108 -0.93 6.37 3.14
CA ILE A 108 -1.15 7.73 3.65
C ILE A 108 -2.52 8.26 3.20
N ALA A 109 -2.91 8.01 1.94
CA ALA A 109 -4.21 8.44 1.42
C ALA A 109 -5.36 7.74 2.14
N LEU A 110 -5.30 6.41 2.29
CA LEU A 110 -6.29 5.64 3.03
C LEU A 110 -6.41 6.09 4.48
N TYR A 111 -5.27 6.35 5.14
CA TYR A 111 -5.25 6.85 6.51
C TYR A 111 -5.93 8.23 6.63
N GLN A 112 -5.61 9.17 5.73
CA GLN A 112 -6.27 10.47 5.71
C GLN A 112 -7.77 10.37 5.43
N VAL A 113 -8.17 9.47 4.52
CA VAL A 113 -9.59 9.19 4.24
C VAL A 113 -10.30 8.70 5.50
N CYS A 114 -9.74 7.71 6.20
CA CYS A 114 -10.34 7.17 7.43
C CYS A 114 -10.39 8.19 8.57
N LEU A 115 -9.42 9.11 8.66
CA LEU A 115 -9.42 10.18 9.66
C LEU A 115 -10.45 11.27 9.37
N ASN A 116 -10.68 11.60 8.10
CA ASN A 116 -11.52 12.72 7.72
C ASN A 116 -12.97 12.30 7.44
N VAL A 117 -13.24 11.05 7.07
CA VAL A 117 -14.58 10.57 6.66
C VAL A 117 -15.68 10.80 7.70
N PHE A 118 -15.32 10.90 8.99
CA PHE A 118 -16.28 11.16 10.07
C PHE A 118 -16.53 12.65 10.33
N LYS A 119 -15.82 13.56 9.63
CA LYS A 119 -15.99 15.00 9.77
C LYS A 119 -17.11 15.49 8.83
N PRO A 120 -17.96 16.44 9.26
CA PRO A 120 -19.02 16.99 8.42
C PRO A 120 -18.49 17.62 7.11
N ASP A 121 -17.32 18.26 7.16
CA ASP A 121 -16.75 18.99 6.01
C ASP A 121 -16.13 18.07 4.95
N ALA A 122 -15.98 16.77 5.25
CA ALA A 122 -15.28 15.83 4.36
C ALA A 122 -16.05 15.57 3.06
N PHE A 123 -17.39 15.73 3.08
CA PHE A 123 -18.24 15.50 1.91
C PHE A 123 -18.10 16.58 0.84
N SER A 124 -17.38 17.68 1.11
CA SER A 124 -16.99 18.67 0.09
C SER A 124 -16.08 18.07 -1.01
N ALA A 125 -15.39 16.97 -0.71
CA ALA A 125 -14.54 16.26 -1.66
C ALA A 125 -15.31 15.27 -2.56
N LEU A 126 -16.63 15.13 -2.40
CA LEU A 126 -17.44 14.23 -3.22
C LEU A 126 -17.52 14.70 -4.68
N TYR A 127 -17.51 13.73 -5.58
CA TYR A 127 -17.89 13.95 -6.96
C TYR A 127 -19.40 14.12 -7.08
N SER A 128 -19.83 14.85 -8.11
CA SER A 128 -21.25 15.16 -8.35
C SER A 128 -22.16 13.93 -8.47
N PHE A 129 -21.60 12.77 -8.84
CA PHE A 129 -22.33 11.53 -9.02
C PHE A 129 -22.40 10.65 -7.75
N VAL A 130 -21.70 11.03 -6.67
CA VAL A 130 -21.72 10.26 -5.41
C VAL A 130 -22.71 10.92 -4.45
N HIS A 131 -23.73 10.17 -4.04
CA HIS A 131 -24.72 10.65 -3.07
C HIS A 131 -24.07 10.95 -1.71
N ASN A 132 -24.43 12.07 -1.12
CA ASN A 132 -23.93 12.46 0.20
C ASN A 132 -24.75 11.74 1.29
N PRO A 133 -24.14 10.83 2.10
CA PRO A 133 -24.84 10.15 3.20
C PRO A 133 -25.12 11.06 4.40
N GLY A 134 -24.56 12.28 4.43
CA GLY A 134 -24.66 13.25 5.51
C GLY A 134 -23.76 12.93 6.70
N HIS A 135 -23.78 11.69 7.19
CA HIS A 135 -22.86 11.18 8.20
C HIS A 135 -22.51 9.73 7.92
N VAL A 136 -21.30 9.32 8.30
CA VAL A 136 -20.85 7.93 8.19
C VAL A 136 -20.80 7.32 9.59
N ASN A 137 -21.47 6.19 9.76
CA ASN A 137 -21.43 5.44 11.00
C ASN A 137 -20.13 4.60 11.05
N PRO A 138 -19.22 4.79 12.03
CA PRO A 138 -17.96 4.05 12.11
C PRO A 138 -18.10 2.57 12.49
N MET A 139 -19.32 2.09 12.72
CA MET A 139 -19.55 0.73 13.20
C MET A 139 -19.25 -0.32 12.13
N PHE A 140 -18.56 -1.37 12.55
CA PHE A 140 -18.32 -2.60 11.81
C PHE A 140 -19.13 -3.72 12.45
N PHE A 141 -19.97 -4.36 11.64
CA PHE A 141 -20.97 -5.35 12.03
C PHE A 141 -21.89 -4.91 13.18
N GLY A 142 -21.99 -3.60 13.45
CA GLY A 142 -22.83 -3.05 14.51
C GLY A 142 -22.29 -3.19 15.95
N PHE A 143 -21.11 -3.78 16.16
CA PHE A 143 -20.52 -3.94 17.51
C PHE A 143 -19.07 -3.46 17.66
N ILE A 144 -18.34 -3.21 16.56
CA ILE A 144 -16.97 -2.68 16.61
C ILE A 144 -16.97 -1.23 16.10
N ASP A 145 -16.54 -0.29 16.93
CA ASP A 145 -16.35 1.11 16.53
C ASP A 145 -14.96 1.31 15.93
N LEU A 146 -14.86 1.47 14.60
CA LEU A 146 -13.59 1.62 13.89
C LEU A 146 -12.96 3.02 14.02
N ALA A 147 -13.68 4.02 14.52
CA ALA A 147 -13.11 5.35 14.76
C ALA A 147 -12.24 5.37 16.03
N LYS A 148 -12.38 4.37 16.91
CA LYS A 148 -11.63 4.25 18.16
C LYS A 148 -10.45 3.28 18.04
N ARG A 149 -9.49 3.43 18.95
CA ARG A 149 -8.33 2.53 19.03
C ARG A 149 -8.78 1.12 19.44
N ASN A 150 -8.61 0.16 18.54
CA ASN A 150 -8.90 -1.26 18.79
C ASN A 150 -7.60 -2.07 18.86
N ILE A 151 -7.06 -2.28 20.06
CA ILE A 151 -5.84 -3.07 20.29
C ILE A 151 -5.98 -4.53 19.78
N PRO A 152 -7.11 -5.23 19.99
CA PRO A 152 -7.26 -6.61 19.51
C PRO A 152 -7.11 -6.71 17.99
N LEU A 153 -7.70 -5.78 17.24
CA LEU A 153 -7.57 -5.72 15.78
C LEU A 153 -6.12 -5.45 15.35
N ALA A 154 -5.39 -4.60 16.08
CA ALA A 154 -3.98 -4.33 15.78
C ALA A 154 -3.09 -5.57 16.00
N ILE A 155 -3.34 -6.34 17.06
CA ILE A 155 -2.62 -7.60 17.32
C ILE A 155 -2.95 -8.63 16.21
N LEU A 156 -4.23 -8.79 15.87
CA LEU A 156 -4.66 -9.68 14.79
C LEU A 156 -4.03 -9.30 13.45
N ALA A 157 -3.99 -8.00 13.12
CA ALA A 157 -3.32 -7.51 11.92
C ALA A 157 -1.82 -7.84 11.92
N GLY A 158 -1.15 -7.66 13.06
CA GLY A 158 0.26 -8.03 13.22
C GLY A 158 0.50 -9.53 13.02
N LEU A 159 -0.31 -10.38 13.64
CA LEU A 159 -0.23 -11.84 13.47
C LEU A 159 -0.50 -12.27 12.02
N ALA A 160 -1.50 -11.67 11.37
CA ALA A 160 -1.82 -11.94 9.98
C ALA A 160 -0.67 -11.54 9.04
N GLN A 161 0.04 -10.45 9.35
CA GLN A 161 1.19 -10.00 8.56
C GLN A 161 2.39 -10.96 8.65
N PHE A 162 2.58 -11.69 9.77
CA PHE A 162 3.61 -12.72 9.88
C PHE A 162 3.30 -13.99 9.08
N TRP A 163 2.02 -14.24 8.81
CA TRP A 163 1.56 -15.41 8.07
C TRP A 163 1.60 -15.21 6.55
N GLN A 164 1.52 -13.96 6.09
CA GLN A 164 1.46 -13.57 4.69
C GLN A 164 2.85 -13.51 4.03
#